data_AF-A0A6C2UL58-F1
#
_entry.id   AF-A0A6C2UL58-F1
#
_cell.length_a   1.000
_cell.length_b   1.000
_cell.length_c   1.000
_cell.angle_alpha   90.00
_cell.angle_beta   90.00
_cell.angle_gamma   90.00
#
_symmetry.space_group_name_H-M   'P 1'
#
loop_
_entity.id
_entity.type
_entity.pdbx_description
1 polymer ?
#
loop_
_entity_poly.entity_id
_entity_poly.type
_entity_poly.pdbx_seq_one_letter_code
_entity_poly.pdbx_strand_id
1 'polypeptide(L)'
;MEEIDYNAARVLDHLKKQGIEQDTIVIFTSDNGSWLSKGRNGGSAKPLFEGKFTGFEGGQCVPCVVCWPDTIPAGSVCSEMAFSIDLLPTLANISGTAVPDGIDGKDILGLWKDQGAKTPHDHFFYVFQGKAVRSGKWKYHRKEVFKVKETTRESDGPTLYNLEEDIGEANNVIDEHPEVAERLDRALQTHLDRISKKN
;
A
#
# COMPACT_ATOMS: atom_id res chain seq x y z
N MET A 1 -3.38 -11.65 18.01
CA MET A 1 -4.03 -11.75 16.69
C MET A 1 -5.44 -12.30 16.84
N GLU A 2 -5.60 -13.47 17.47
CA GLU A 2 -6.92 -14.06 17.77
C GLU A 2 -7.87 -13.11 18.52
N GLU A 3 -7.37 -12.38 19.52
CA GLU A 3 -8.22 -11.42 20.25
C GLU A 3 -8.69 -10.24 19.38
N ILE A 4 -7.87 -9.77 18.44
CA ILE A 4 -8.25 -8.69 17.52
C ILE A 4 -9.33 -9.20 16.57
N ASP A 5 -9.12 -10.40 16.00
CA ASP A 5 -10.08 -11.06 15.12
C ASP A 5 -11.43 -11.30 15.83
N TYR A 6 -11.39 -11.86 17.04
CA TYR A 6 -12.57 -12.08 17.87
C TYR A 6 -13.34 -10.78 18.15
N ASN A 7 -12.65 -9.69 18.47
CA ASN A 7 -13.30 -8.42 18.73
C ASN A 7 -13.80 -7.74 17.44
N ALA A 8 -13.13 -7.92 16.29
CA ALA A 8 -13.65 -7.47 15.00
C ALA A 8 -14.96 -8.19 14.66
N ALA A 9 -15.04 -9.51 14.86
CA ALA A 9 -16.27 -10.29 14.67
C ALA A 9 -17.40 -9.77 15.57
N ARG A 10 -17.12 -9.41 16.83
CA ARG A 10 -18.13 -8.83 17.74
C ARG A 10 -18.69 -7.50 17.25
N VAL A 11 -17.87 -6.65 16.64
CA VAL A 11 -18.34 -5.40 16.02
C VAL A 11 -19.27 -5.71 14.85
N LEU A 12 -18.87 -6.60 13.95
CA LEU A 12 -19.69 -7.01 12.80
C LEU A 12 -21.02 -7.63 13.23
N ASP A 13 -21.00 -8.55 14.20
CA ASP A 13 -22.22 -9.16 14.77
C ASP A 13 -23.15 -8.11 15.39
N HIS A 14 -22.58 -7.07 16.01
CA HIS A 14 -23.37 -6.00 16.60
C HIS A 14 -24.05 -5.15 15.52
N LEU A 15 -23.33 -4.74 14.47
CA LEU A 15 -23.90 -4.01 13.34
C LEU A 15 -25.07 -4.78 12.70
N LYS A 16 -24.89 -6.09 12.51
CA LYS A 16 -25.94 -6.99 12.02
C LYS A 16 -27.14 -7.08 12.95
N LYS A 17 -26.92 -7.26 14.26
CA LYS A 17 -27.99 -7.31 15.26
C LYS A 17 -28.79 -6.01 15.33
N GLN A 18 -28.16 -4.87 15.07
CA GLN A 18 -28.83 -3.58 15.02
C GLN A 18 -29.53 -3.31 13.67
N GLY A 19 -29.27 -4.13 12.64
CA GLY A 19 -29.86 -3.95 11.32
C GLY A 19 -29.32 -2.74 10.56
N ILE A 20 -28.09 -2.31 10.85
CA ILE A 20 -27.44 -1.14 10.24
C ILE A 20 -26.23 -1.49 9.37
N GLU A 21 -25.99 -2.79 9.13
CA GLU A 21 -24.81 -3.25 8.37
C GLU A 21 -24.80 -2.75 6.93
N GLN A 22 -25.96 -2.58 6.30
CA GLN A 22 -26.10 -2.05 4.93
C GLN A 22 -25.73 -0.55 4.84
N ASP A 23 -25.89 0.18 5.94
CA ASP A 23 -25.58 1.62 6.04
C ASP A 23 -24.25 1.88 6.78
N THR A 24 -23.44 0.84 6.97
CA THR A 24 -22.15 0.94 7.65
C THR A 24 -21.04 0.43 6.76
N ILE A 25 -20.03 1.27 6.52
CA ILE A 25 -18.78 0.86 5.88
C ILE A 25 -17.81 0.39 6.95
N VAL A 26 -17.32 -0.83 6.84
CA VAL A 26 -16.27 -1.36 7.72
C VAL A 26 -14.97 -1.49 6.91
N ILE A 27 -13.92 -0.82 7.37
CA ILE A 27 -12.58 -0.87 6.78
C ILE A 27 -11.64 -1.47 7.83
N PHE A 28 -11.01 -2.60 7.51
CA PHE A 28 -9.98 -3.21 8.33
C PHE A 28 -8.63 -3.11 7.61
N THR A 29 -7.65 -2.45 8.24
CA THR A 29 -6.29 -2.33 7.69
C THR A 29 -5.23 -2.14 8.78
N SER A 30 -3.97 -1.94 8.39
CA SER A 30 -2.82 -1.70 9.27
C SER A 30 -2.12 -0.39 8.89
N ASP A 31 -1.37 0.19 9.83
CA ASP A 31 -0.60 1.44 9.61
C ASP A 31 0.69 1.23 8.79
N ASN A 32 1.29 0.05 8.93
CA ASN A 32 2.51 -0.40 8.26
C ASN A 32 2.59 -1.93 8.28
N GLY A 33 3.60 -2.45 7.58
CA GLY A 33 3.93 -3.87 7.60
C GLY A 33 4.50 -4.38 8.93
N SER A 34 4.81 -5.67 8.96
CA SER A 34 5.20 -6.43 10.16
C SER A 34 6.52 -5.97 10.77
N TRP A 35 6.63 -5.91 12.10
CA TRP A 35 7.84 -5.51 12.80
C TRP A 35 8.77 -6.72 13.04
N LEU A 36 9.39 -7.19 11.97
CA LEU A 36 10.11 -8.48 11.92
C LEU A 36 11.23 -8.61 12.97
N SER A 37 11.86 -7.51 13.39
CA SER A 37 12.90 -7.53 14.43
C SER A 37 12.37 -7.93 15.83
N LYS A 38 11.05 -8.07 16.02
CA LYS A 38 10.43 -8.60 17.24
C LYS A 38 10.26 -10.13 17.21
N GLY A 39 10.81 -10.82 16.20
CA GLY A 39 10.76 -12.27 16.07
C GLY A 39 9.31 -12.78 16.07
N ARG A 40 9.01 -13.77 16.90
CA ARG A 40 7.66 -14.38 17.00
C ARG A 40 6.53 -13.39 17.35
N ASN A 41 6.85 -12.23 17.91
CA ASN A 41 5.88 -11.20 18.26
C ASN A 41 5.75 -10.10 17.19
N GLY A 42 6.49 -10.21 16.07
CA GLY A 42 6.57 -9.19 15.02
C GLY A 42 5.59 -9.35 13.88
N GLY A 43 4.85 -10.46 13.82
CA GLY A 43 4.01 -10.82 12.69
C GLY A 43 4.79 -11.48 11.55
N SER A 44 4.18 -11.53 10.37
CA SER A 44 4.78 -12.06 9.15
C SER A 44 4.54 -11.07 8.01
N ALA A 45 5.54 -10.89 7.15
CA ALA A 45 5.39 -10.16 5.88
C ALA A 45 5.26 -11.10 4.68
N LYS A 46 5.47 -12.41 4.84
CA LYS A 46 5.49 -13.36 3.71
C LYS A 46 4.19 -13.30 2.88
N PRO A 47 4.27 -13.37 1.53
CA PRO A 47 5.49 -13.58 0.72
C PRO A 47 6.31 -12.31 0.47
N LEU A 48 5.90 -11.17 1.02
CA LEU A 48 6.59 -9.89 0.84
C LEU A 48 7.94 -9.90 1.56
N PHE A 49 8.86 -9.09 1.01
CA PHE A 49 10.21 -8.96 1.53
C PHE A 49 10.35 -7.82 2.54
N GLU A 50 11.20 -8.05 3.54
CA GLU A 50 11.47 -7.13 4.66
C GLU A 50 10.19 -6.74 5.45
N GLY A 51 10.30 -5.72 6.30
CA GLY A 51 9.23 -5.33 7.23
C GLY A 51 9.18 -3.82 7.49
N LYS A 52 8.48 -3.45 8.57
CA LYS A 52 8.37 -2.08 9.08
C LYS A 52 9.70 -1.32 8.99
N PHE A 53 9.62 -0.04 8.63
CA PHE A 53 10.76 0.89 8.44
C PHE A 53 11.60 0.69 7.17
N THR A 54 11.14 -0.11 6.21
CA THR A 54 11.80 -0.26 4.91
C THR A 54 10.92 0.25 3.76
N GLY A 55 11.54 0.48 2.59
CA GLY A 55 10.84 0.79 1.34
C GLY A 55 10.35 -0.45 0.58
N PHE A 56 10.61 -1.66 1.09
CA PHE A 56 10.15 -2.92 0.49
C PHE A 56 8.65 -3.14 0.72
N GLU A 57 8.03 -4.02 -0.06
CA GLU A 57 6.58 -4.27 0.01
C GLU A 57 6.18 -4.74 1.41
N GLY A 58 7.00 -5.54 2.09
CA GLY A 58 6.73 -6.00 3.45
C GLY A 58 6.73 -4.89 4.51
N GLY A 59 7.21 -3.69 4.18
CA GLY A 59 7.18 -2.51 5.04
C GLY A 59 5.91 -1.67 4.94
N GLN A 60 5.23 -1.66 3.78
CA GLN A 60 4.14 -0.73 3.49
C GLN A 60 2.88 -1.36 2.88
N CYS A 61 2.99 -2.51 2.23
CA CYS A 61 1.81 -3.26 1.77
C CYS A 61 1.19 -3.97 2.98
N VAL A 62 -0.09 -3.67 3.24
CA VAL A 62 -0.82 -4.09 4.44
C VAL A 62 -2.11 -4.81 4.05
N PRO A 63 -2.65 -5.69 4.91
CA PRO A 63 -3.99 -6.21 4.68
C PRO A 63 -4.98 -5.05 4.63
N CYS A 64 -5.93 -5.12 3.70
CA CYS A 64 -7.05 -4.18 3.62
C CYS A 64 -8.30 -4.94 3.20
N VAL A 65 -9.34 -4.86 4.02
CA VAL A 65 -10.67 -5.41 3.73
C VAL A 65 -11.68 -4.29 3.90
N VAL A 66 -12.52 -4.07 2.88
CA VAL A 66 -13.62 -3.11 2.93
C VAL A 66 -14.93 -3.86 2.75
N CYS A 67 -15.83 -3.71 3.71
CA CYS A 67 -17.15 -4.32 3.70
C CYS A 67 -18.20 -3.21 3.63
N TRP A 68 -19.07 -3.28 2.62
CA TRP A 68 -20.26 -2.45 2.50
C TRP A 68 -21.33 -3.25 1.75
N PRO A 69 -22.22 -3.97 2.47
CA PRO A 69 -23.24 -4.81 1.87
C PRO A 69 -24.09 -4.07 0.82
N ASP A 70 -24.52 -4.80 -0.21
CA ASP A 70 -25.30 -4.31 -1.36
C ASP A 70 -24.62 -3.22 -2.23
N THR A 71 -23.44 -2.74 -1.83
CA THR A 71 -22.64 -1.76 -2.58
C THR A 71 -21.35 -2.37 -3.13
N ILE A 72 -20.60 -3.09 -2.28
CA ILE A 72 -19.37 -3.78 -2.67
C ILE A 72 -19.70 -5.25 -2.97
N PRO A 73 -19.36 -5.78 -4.17
CA PRO A 73 -19.59 -7.18 -4.48
C PRO A 73 -18.88 -8.12 -3.48
N ALA A 74 -19.63 -9.02 -2.85
CA ALA A 74 -19.08 -9.94 -1.87
C ALA A 74 -18.00 -10.84 -2.48
N GLY A 75 -16.86 -10.98 -1.78
CA GLY A 75 -15.76 -11.83 -2.22
C GLY A 75 -14.95 -11.28 -3.41
N SER A 76 -15.18 -10.04 -3.83
CA SER A 76 -14.35 -9.41 -4.87
C SER A 76 -12.93 -9.15 -4.38
N VAL A 77 -11.97 -9.18 -5.31
CA VAL A 77 -10.57 -8.82 -5.07
C VAL A 77 -10.19 -7.67 -5.99
N CYS A 78 -9.51 -6.66 -5.44
CA CYS A 78 -8.90 -5.57 -6.18
C CYS A 78 -7.37 -5.67 -6.05
N SER A 79 -6.66 -5.68 -7.19
CA SER A 79 -5.20 -5.77 -7.25
C SER A 79 -4.54 -4.45 -7.67
N GLU A 80 -5.33 -3.38 -7.81
CA GLU A 80 -4.85 -2.05 -8.13
C GLU A 80 -4.21 -1.37 -6.91
N MET A 81 -3.33 -0.39 -7.14
CA MET A 81 -2.73 0.37 -6.04
C MET A 81 -3.78 1.23 -5.34
N ALA A 82 -3.83 1.14 -4.02
CA ALA A 82 -4.64 1.98 -3.15
C ALA A 82 -3.82 2.33 -1.90
N PHE A 83 -4.05 3.51 -1.34
CA PHE A 83 -3.30 4.01 -0.20
C PHE A 83 -4.22 4.43 0.93
N SER A 84 -3.74 4.39 2.17
CA SER A 84 -4.52 4.83 3.33
C SER A 84 -4.94 6.31 3.23
N ILE A 85 -4.16 7.13 2.52
CA ILE A 85 -4.49 8.54 2.24
C ILE A 85 -5.71 8.71 1.33
N ASP A 86 -6.09 7.68 0.57
CA ASP A 86 -7.26 7.68 -0.31
C ASP A 86 -8.57 7.52 0.47
N LEU A 87 -8.51 7.06 1.73
CA LEU A 87 -9.70 6.92 2.57
C LEU A 87 -10.40 8.26 2.81
N LEU A 88 -9.64 9.33 3.04
CA LEU A 88 -10.21 10.66 3.28
C LEU A 88 -11.09 11.15 2.10
N PRO A 89 -10.56 11.31 0.88
CA PRO A 89 -11.37 11.77 -0.25
C PRO A 89 -12.48 10.80 -0.64
N THR A 90 -12.27 9.49 -0.48
CA THR A 90 -13.30 8.47 -0.77
C THR A 90 -14.48 8.58 0.19
N LEU A 91 -14.23 8.67 1.50
CA LEU A 91 -15.28 8.83 2.50
C LEU A 91 -15.96 10.21 2.42
N ALA A 92 -15.21 11.24 2.05
CA ALA A 92 -15.77 12.56 1.79
C ALA A 92 -16.75 12.53 0.61
N ASN A 93 -16.39 11.88 -0.51
CA ASN A 93 -17.30 11.68 -1.64
C ASN A 93 -18.58 10.93 -1.20
N ILE A 94 -18.44 9.83 -0.47
CA ILE A 94 -19.58 9.03 0.00
C ILE A 94 -20.53 9.84 0.89
N SER A 95 -19.99 10.66 1.79
CA SER A 95 -20.78 11.47 2.72
C SER A 95 -21.28 12.80 2.13
N GLY A 96 -20.90 13.14 0.90
CA GLY A 96 -21.17 14.46 0.31
C GLY A 96 -20.39 15.61 0.98
N THR A 97 -19.31 15.29 1.71
CA THR A 97 -18.46 16.28 2.37
C THR A 97 -17.42 16.83 1.39
N ALA A 98 -17.11 18.13 1.49
CA ALA A 98 -16.05 18.73 0.68
C ALA A 98 -14.67 18.16 1.02
N VAL A 99 -13.88 17.87 -0.02
CA VAL A 99 -12.49 17.42 0.11
C VAL A 99 -11.59 18.65 0.23
N PRO A 100 -10.64 18.69 1.19
CA PRO A 100 -9.66 19.78 1.27
C PRO A 100 -8.75 19.83 0.03
N ASP A 101 -8.40 21.03 -0.40
CA ASP A 101 -7.43 21.23 -1.47
C ASP A 101 -6.02 20.77 -1.05
N GLY A 102 -5.23 20.33 -2.04
CA GLY A 102 -3.79 20.06 -1.86
C GLY A 102 -3.44 18.76 -1.14
N ILE A 103 -4.40 17.85 -0.95
CA ILE A 103 -4.13 16.48 -0.47
C ILE A 103 -3.59 15.59 -1.59
N ASP A 104 -2.79 14.57 -1.25
CA ASP A 104 -2.25 13.61 -2.22
C ASP A 104 -3.20 12.43 -2.48
N GLY A 105 -4.13 12.15 -1.54
CA GLY A 105 -5.10 11.07 -1.68
C GLY A 105 -6.12 11.34 -2.79
N LYS A 106 -6.65 10.27 -3.38
CA LYS A 106 -7.65 10.33 -4.46
C LYS A 106 -8.88 9.51 -4.09
N ASP A 107 -10.03 9.87 -4.64
CA ASP A 107 -11.24 9.05 -4.50
C ASP A 107 -11.04 7.73 -5.26
N ILE A 108 -11.16 6.62 -4.53
CA ILE A 108 -11.00 5.26 -5.04
C ILE A 108 -12.28 4.43 -4.88
N LEU A 109 -13.45 5.05 -4.68
CA LEU A 109 -14.72 4.31 -4.54
C LEU A 109 -14.95 3.32 -5.69
N GLY A 110 -14.55 3.68 -6.91
CA GLY A 110 -14.61 2.78 -8.06
C GLY A 110 -13.82 1.48 -7.87
N LEU A 111 -12.65 1.54 -7.22
CA LEU A 111 -11.84 0.35 -6.91
C LEU A 111 -12.56 -0.61 -5.95
N TRP A 112 -13.52 -0.12 -5.17
CA TRP A 112 -14.26 -0.94 -4.20
C TRP A 112 -15.44 -1.67 -4.84
N LYS A 113 -16.12 -1.06 -5.81
CA LYS A 113 -17.40 -1.58 -6.32
C LYS A 113 -17.42 -1.95 -7.81
N ASP A 114 -16.51 -1.42 -8.61
CA ASP A 114 -16.53 -1.57 -10.06
C ASP A 114 -15.47 -2.58 -10.52
N GLN A 115 -15.91 -3.66 -11.17
CA GLN A 115 -15.00 -4.67 -11.70
C GLN A 115 -14.09 -4.08 -12.79
N GLY A 116 -12.78 -4.20 -12.61
CA GLY A 116 -11.79 -3.72 -13.58
C GLY A 116 -11.50 -2.21 -13.52
N ALA A 117 -12.03 -1.50 -12.52
CA ALA A 117 -11.59 -0.13 -12.23
C ALA A 117 -10.07 -0.07 -12.04
N LYS A 118 -9.48 1.06 -12.44
CA LYS A 118 -8.03 1.28 -12.40
C LYS A 118 -7.67 2.32 -11.38
N THR A 119 -6.53 2.12 -10.72
CA THR A 119 -6.04 3.10 -9.74
C THR A 119 -5.88 4.47 -10.41
N PRO A 120 -6.32 5.55 -9.75
CA PRO A 120 -6.09 6.90 -10.28
C PRO A 120 -4.64 7.35 -10.06
N HIS A 121 -3.77 6.51 -9.50
CA HIS A 121 -2.38 6.84 -9.16
C HIS A 121 -1.39 6.25 -10.16
N ASP A 122 -0.62 7.12 -10.82
CA ASP A 122 0.49 6.70 -11.66
C ASP A 122 1.70 6.18 -10.85
N HIS A 123 1.84 6.71 -9.64
CA HIS A 123 3.01 6.51 -8.79
C HIS A 123 2.67 6.36 -7.32
N PHE A 124 3.47 5.56 -6.62
CA PHE A 124 3.59 5.59 -5.17
C PHE A 124 5.02 5.88 -4.76
N PHE A 125 5.23 6.86 -3.89
CA PHE A 125 6.56 7.32 -3.49
C PHE A 125 6.88 6.91 -2.05
N TYR A 126 7.92 6.10 -1.90
CA TYR A 126 8.46 5.70 -0.61
C TYR A 126 9.56 6.70 -0.26
N VAL A 127 9.23 7.78 0.44
CA VAL A 127 10.17 8.89 0.71
C VAL A 127 10.99 8.73 1.99
N PHE A 128 10.61 7.78 2.84
CA PHE A 128 11.43 7.38 3.98
C PHE A 128 12.65 6.57 3.50
N GLN A 129 13.65 6.41 4.39
CA GLN A 129 14.97 5.77 4.16
C GLN A 129 15.12 4.93 2.87
N GLY A 130 16.17 5.19 2.09
CA GLY A 130 16.47 4.45 0.86
C GLY A 130 15.87 5.07 -0.39
N LYS A 131 14.65 5.60 -0.29
CA LYS A 131 13.86 6.22 -1.36
C LYS A 131 13.51 5.24 -2.49
N ALA A 132 12.23 5.02 -2.72
CA ALA A 132 11.74 4.18 -3.82
C ALA A 132 10.50 4.79 -4.49
N VAL A 133 10.18 4.30 -5.68
CA VAL A 133 8.94 4.62 -6.39
C VAL A 133 8.37 3.38 -7.07
N ARG A 134 7.05 3.20 -6.95
CA ARG A 134 6.30 2.20 -7.72
C ARG A 134 5.48 2.88 -8.81
N SER A 135 5.39 2.27 -9.99
CA SER A 135 4.49 2.66 -11.08
C SER A 135 4.00 1.42 -11.81
N GLY A 136 2.72 1.11 -11.65
CA GLY A 136 2.15 -0.16 -12.09
C GLY A 136 2.90 -1.34 -11.46
N LYS A 137 3.40 -2.24 -12.29
CA LYS A 137 4.18 -3.41 -11.88
C LYS A 137 5.63 -3.11 -11.48
N TRP A 138 6.16 -1.96 -11.88
CA TRP A 138 7.57 -1.63 -11.68
C TRP A 138 7.79 -0.95 -10.35
N LYS A 139 8.81 -1.38 -9.61
CA LYS A 139 9.27 -0.70 -8.40
C LYS A 139 10.77 -0.48 -8.43
N TYR A 140 11.17 0.77 -8.35
CA TYR A 140 12.55 1.22 -8.37
C TYR A 140 12.97 1.65 -6.97
N HIS A 141 14.08 1.12 -6.47
CA HIS A 141 14.75 1.62 -5.27
C HIS A 141 15.98 2.42 -5.69
N ARG A 142 16.10 3.65 -5.21
CA ARG A 142 17.35 4.43 -5.39
C ARG A 142 18.47 3.85 -4.54
N LYS A 143 18.11 3.35 -3.36
CA LYS A 143 18.99 2.61 -2.45
C LYS A 143 18.16 1.68 -1.59
N GLU A 144 18.57 0.44 -1.48
CA GLU A 144 17.93 -0.51 -0.57
C GLU A 144 18.32 -0.24 0.89
N VAL A 145 17.34 -0.29 1.79
CA VAL A 145 17.55 -0.16 3.23
C VAL A 145 16.84 -1.29 3.95
N PHE A 146 17.65 -2.09 4.65
CA PHE A 146 17.23 -3.29 5.38
C PHE A 146 17.04 -3.01 6.87
N LYS A 147 16.19 -3.80 7.51
CA LYS A 147 16.00 -3.79 8.98
C LYS A 147 16.18 -5.16 9.60
N VAL A 148 16.16 -6.21 8.79
CA VAL A 148 16.42 -7.57 9.21
C VAL A 148 17.82 -7.96 8.71
N LYS A 149 18.67 -8.40 9.64
CA LYS A 149 20.09 -8.67 9.34
C LYS A 149 20.23 -9.88 8.40
N GLU A 150 19.36 -10.87 8.57
CA GLU A 150 19.36 -12.13 7.85
C GLU A 150 18.96 -11.98 6.38
N THR A 151 18.23 -10.92 6.04
CA THR A 151 17.79 -10.60 4.66
C THR A 151 18.66 -9.54 4.00
N THR A 152 19.67 -9.00 4.70
CA THR A 152 20.56 -8.00 4.14
C THR A 152 21.38 -8.64 3.00
N ARG A 153 21.34 -8.00 1.83
CA ARG A 153 22.15 -8.34 0.66
C ARG A 153 23.03 -7.16 0.26
N GLU A 154 24.08 -7.44 -0.51
CA GLU A 154 24.86 -6.39 -1.14
C GLU A 154 23.96 -5.60 -2.11
N SER A 155 24.03 -4.28 -2.02
CA SER A 155 23.24 -3.35 -2.85
C SER A 155 24.18 -2.23 -3.28
N ASP A 156 24.82 -2.46 -4.42
CA ASP A 156 25.72 -1.50 -5.05
C ASP A 156 24.94 -0.71 -6.12
N GLY A 157 24.15 0.24 -5.63
CA GLY A 157 23.39 1.15 -6.48
C GLY A 157 21.88 0.89 -6.50
N PRO A 158 21.17 1.50 -7.48
CA PRO A 158 19.73 1.36 -7.59
C PRO A 158 19.32 -0.04 -8.07
N THR A 159 18.09 -0.42 -7.74
CA THR A 159 17.49 -1.71 -8.13
C THR A 159 16.09 -1.50 -8.71
N LEU A 160 15.65 -2.44 -9.55
CA LEU A 160 14.35 -2.42 -10.19
C LEU A 160 13.70 -3.82 -10.11
N TYR A 161 12.44 -3.87 -9.72
CA TYR A 161 11.65 -5.11 -9.58
C TYR A 161 10.35 -5.04 -10.37
N ASN A 162 9.94 -6.19 -10.93
CA ASN A 162 8.60 -6.41 -11.46
C ASN A 162 7.73 -7.12 -10.41
N LEU A 163 6.86 -6.38 -9.72
CA LEU A 163 6.05 -6.88 -8.61
C LEU A 163 4.92 -7.83 -9.01
N GLU A 164 4.55 -7.90 -10.29
CA GLU A 164 3.57 -8.89 -10.76
C GLU A 164 4.16 -10.30 -10.82
N GLU A 165 5.45 -10.39 -11.14
CA GLU A 165 6.19 -11.66 -11.27
C GLU A 165 7.03 -11.97 -10.03
N ASP A 166 7.42 -10.94 -9.29
CA ASP A 166 8.33 -11.01 -8.15
C ASP A 166 7.92 -10.03 -7.03
N ILE A 167 6.82 -10.38 -6.35
CA ILE A 167 6.32 -9.61 -5.21
C ILE A 167 7.26 -9.64 -3.99
N GLY A 168 8.26 -10.52 -4.02
CA GLY A 168 9.31 -10.65 -3.00
C GLY A 168 10.55 -9.82 -3.30
N GLU A 169 10.58 -9.04 -4.38
CA GLU A 169 11.70 -8.15 -4.72
C GLU A 169 13.07 -8.90 -4.71
N ALA A 170 13.07 -10.14 -5.19
CA ALA A 170 14.21 -11.05 -5.16
C ALA A 170 15.17 -10.88 -6.35
N ASN A 171 14.63 -10.57 -7.53
CA ASN A 171 15.34 -10.52 -8.81
C ASN A 171 15.44 -9.07 -9.29
N ASN A 172 16.61 -8.46 -9.09
CA ASN A 172 16.88 -7.13 -9.62
C ASN A 172 17.01 -7.20 -11.15
N VAL A 173 16.10 -6.54 -11.86
CA VAL A 173 16.03 -6.53 -13.34
C VAL A 173 16.41 -5.17 -13.96
N ILE A 174 17.26 -4.40 -13.27
CA ILE A 174 17.60 -3.05 -13.68
C ILE A 174 18.41 -3.00 -14.97
N ASP A 175 19.30 -3.97 -15.20
CA ASP A 175 20.17 -4.02 -16.38
C ASP A 175 19.40 -4.46 -17.63
N GLU A 176 18.32 -5.23 -17.47
CA GLU A 176 17.41 -5.61 -18.56
C GLU A 176 16.44 -4.49 -18.95
N HIS A 177 16.18 -3.53 -18.05
CA HIS A 177 15.18 -2.46 -18.22
C HIS A 177 15.69 -1.06 -17.83
N PRO A 178 16.84 -0.60 -18.37
CA PRO A 178 17.46 0.67 -17.97
C PRO A 178 16.57 1.88 -18.25
N GLU A 179 15.75 1.85 -19.31
CA GLU A 179 14.82 2.92 -19.65
C GLU A 179 13.68 3.08 -18.63
N VAL A 180 13.25 1.97 -18.03
CA VAL A 180 12.25 1.99 -16.95
C VAL A 180 12.86 2.59 -15.70
N ALA A 181 14.08 2.17 -15.36
CA ALA A 181 14.82 2.70 -14.21
C ALA A 181 15.04 4.20 -14.32
N GLU A 182 15.49 4.70 -15.48
CA GLU A 182 15.72 6.14 -15.69
C GLU A 182 14.41 6.94 -15.57
N ARG A 183 13.32 6.44 -16.16
CA ARG A 183 11.99 7.08 -16.07
C ARG A 183 11.53 7.19 -14.61
N LEU A 184 11.69 6.12 -13.84
CA LEU A 184 11.27 6.08 -12.45
C LEU A 184 12.17 6.92 -11.54
N ASP A 185 13.48 6.91 -11.75
CA ASP A 185 14.40 7.78 -11.00
C ASP A 185 14.09 9.26 -11.23
N ARG A 186 13.75 9.65 -12.47
CA ARG A 186 13.32 11.00 -12.80
C ARG A 186 11.99 11.38 -12.12
N ALA A 187 11.01 10.47 -12.11
CA ALA A 187 9.74 10.70 -11.41
C ALA A 187 9.95 10.87 -9.90
N LEU A 188 10.80 10.01 -9.30
CA LEU A 188 11.19 10.11 -7.90
C LEU A 188 11.88 11.44 -7.60
N GLN A 189 12.86 11.85 -8.42
CA GLN A 189 13.55 13.12 -8.24
C GLN A 189 12.58 14.32 -8.31
N THR A 190 11.70 14.33 -9.31
CA THR A 190 10.69 15.37 -9.48
C THR A 190 9.79 15.49 -8.24
N HIS A 191 9.37 14.34 -7.67
CA HIS A 191 8.56 14.33 -6.45
C HIS A 191 9.34 14.87 -5.24
N LEU A 192 10.60 14.46 -5.06
CA LEU A 192 11.46 14.92 -3.97
C LEU A 192 11.68 16.43 -4.03
N ASP A 193 11.90 16.98 -5.24
CA ASP A 193 12.05 18.42 -5.44
C ASP A 193 10.75 19.17 -5.08
N ARG A 194 9.57 18.63 -5.46
CA ARG A 194 8.25 19.19 -5.11
C ARG A 194 8.06 19.30 -3.61
N ILE A 195 8.38 18.25 -2.85
CA ILE A 195 8.16 18.24 -1.39
C ILE A 195 9.23 19.05 -0.64
N SER A 196 10.46 19.15 -1.17
CA SER A 196 11.51 19.96 -0.56
C SER A 196 11.21 21.46 -0.58
N LYS A 197 10.48 21.95 -1.59
CA LYS A 197 10.07 23.36 -1.71
C LYS A 197 8.90 23.77 -0.81
N LYS A 198 8.22 22.79 -0.19
CA LYS A 198 7.11 23.04 0.74
C LYS A 198 7.56 23.16 2.20
N ASN A 199 8.81 22.80 2.51
CA ASN A 199 9.44 22.94 3.83
C ASN A 199 10.39 24.13 3.84
#